data_AF-A0A6M0LEG2-F1
#
_entry.id   AF-A0A6M0LEG2-F1
#
_cell.length_a   1.000
_cell.length_b   1.000
_cell.length_c   1.000
_cell.angle_alpha   90.00
_cell.angle_beta   90.00
_cell.angle_gamma   90.00
#
_symmetry.space_group_name_H-M   'P 1'
#
loop_
_entity.id
_entity.type
_entity.pdbx_description
1 polymer ?
#
loop_
_entity_poly.entity_id
_entity_poly.type
_entity_poly.pdbx_seq_one_letter_code
_entity_poly.pdbx_strand_id
1 'polypeptide(L)'
;MGVEVKVDLKKLEAKVGPAAVVRGRIAMINQALLDMDRYVPRYRGDLRASASATKEGVKYSAVYARRVYYGKKNDLFYTDKQRRCFFANLEEIKKYKKTPGTSARWDKKVPAETKKQWGIVALRAMGVNP
;
A
#
# COMPACT_ATOMS: atom_id res chain seq x y z
N MET A 1 14.19 -14.59 -15.95
CA MET A 1 14.20 -15.65 -14.93
C MET A 1 13.79 -15.04 -13.60
N GLY A 2 12.61 -15.35 -13.07
CA GLY A 2 12.13 -14.83 -11.79
C GLY A 2 12.56 -15.77 -10.66
N VAL A 3 13.30 -15.25 -9.68
CA VAL A 3 13.68 -16.03 -8.50
C VAL A 3 12.46 -16.12 -7.58
N GLU A 4 11.82 -17.28 -7.54
CA GLU A 4 10.81 -17.60 -6.55
C GLU A 4 11.52 -17.94 -5.22
N VAL A 5 11.71 -16.94 -4.37
CA VAL A 5 12.24 -17.17 -3.02
C VAL A 5 11.11 -17.73 -2.16
N LYS A 6 11.05 -19.05 -2.02
CA LYS A 6 10.19 -19.71 -1.02
C LYS A 6 10.76 -19.45 0.37
N VAL A 7 10.29 -18.39 1.02
CA VAL A 7 10.62 -18.12 2.42
C VAL A 7 9.75 -19.02 3.29
N ASP A 8 10.37 -19.98 3.99
CA ASP A 8 9.71 -20.85 4.98
C ASP A 8 9.32 -20.02 6.23
N LEU A 9 8.22 -19.27 6.14
CA LEU A 9 7.76 -18.39 7.21
C LEU A 9 7.42 -19.17 8.49
N LYS A 10 6.92 -20.41 8.40
CA LYS A 10 6.56 -21.25 9.57
C LYS A 10 7.76 -21.58 10.47
N LYS A 11 8.92 -21.87 9.88
CA LYS A 11 10.15 -22.15 10.65
C LYS A 11 10.71 -20.88 11.28
N LEU A 12 10.53 -19.74 10.60
CA LEU A 12 10.88 -18.43 11.14
C LEU A 12 9.96 -18.07 12.32
N GLU A 13 8.65 -18.23 12.17
CA GLU A 13 7.64 -18.02 13.22
C GLU A 13 7.92 -18.87 14.46
N ALA A 14 8.35 -20.13 14.29
CA ALA A 14 8.72 -21.01 15.40
C ALA A 14 9.99 -20.55 16.16
N LYS A 15 10.96 -19.92 15.46
CA LYS A 15 12.21 -19.43 16.07
C LYS A 15 12.05 -18.08 16.77
N VAL A 16 11.23 -17.19 16.21
CA VAL A 16 11.14 -15.80 16.65
C VAL A 16 9.88 -15.54 17.50
N GLY A 17 8.90 -16.44 17.43
CA GLY A 17 7.63 -16.34 18.15
C GLY A 17 6.62 -15.40 17.46
N PRO A 18 5.31 -15.57 17.72
CA PRO A 18 4.24 -14.85 17.01
C PRO A 18 4.28 -13.33 17.26
N ALA A 19 4.67 -12.90 18.46
CA ALA A 19 4.78 -11.48 18.79
C ALA A 19 5.87 -10.77 17.97
N ALA A 20 7.00 -11.43 17.72
CA ALA A 20 8.07 -10.86 16.91
C ALA A 20 7.67 -10.73 15.46
N VAL A 21 6.93 -11.71 14.93
CA VAL A 21 6.41 -11.70 13.56
C VAL A 21 5.46 -10.51 13.36
N VAL A 22 4.60 -10.22 14.34
CA VAL A 22 3.74 -9.02 14.32
C VAL A 22 4.58 -7.74 14.30
N ARG A 23 5.64 -7.64 15.11
CA ARG A 23 6.55 -6.48 15.08
C ARG A 23 7.24 -6.32 13.73
N GLY A 24 7.75 -7.41 13.16
CA GLY A 24 8.33 -7.45 11.83
C GLY A 24 7.36 -6.96 10.76
N ARG A 25 6.12 -7.43 10.80
CA ARG A 25 5.06 -7.04 9.87
C ARG A 25 4.74 -5.55 9.99
N ILE A 26 4.57 -5.02 11.20
CA ILE A 26 4.30 -3.58 11.42
C ILE A 26 5.47 -2.73 10.91
N ALA A 27 6.72 -3.10 11.21
CA ALA A 27 7.90 -2.38 10.74
C ALA A 27 8.01 -2.38 9.21
N MET A 28 7.77 -3.55 8.59
CA MET A 28 7.72 -3.70 7.13
C MET A 28 6.66 -2.80 6.50
N ILE A 29 5.44 -2.78 7.06
CA ILE A 29 4.32 -1.99 6.54
C ILE A 29 4.60 -0.50 6.71
N ASN A 30 5.19 -0.07 7.83
CA ASN A 30 5.62 1.32 8.04
C ASN A 30 6.65 1.74 6.99
N GLN A 31 7.66 0.91 6.73
CA GLN A 31 8.65 1.20 5.68
C GLN A 31 7.99 1.27 4.29
N ALA A 32 7.13 0.30 3.99
CA ALA A 32 6.41 0.27 2.73
C ALA A 32 5.52 1.49 2.54
N LEU A 33 4.86 1.97 3.60
CA LEU A 33 4.06 3.20 3.59
C LEU A 33 4.90 4.40 3.16
N LEU A 34 6.08 4.58 3.75
CA LEU A 34 6.99 5.68 3.44
C LEU A 34 7.49 5.62 1.99
N ASP A 35 7.93 4.44 1.55
CA ASP A 35 8.49 4.26 0.20
C ASP A 35 7.42 4.39 -0.90
N MET A 36 6.17 4.00 -0.60
CA MET A 36 5.05 4.14 -1.52
C MET A 36 4.58 5.58 -1.70
N ASP A 37 4.77 6.47 -0.70
CA ASP A 37 4.21 7.82 -0.69
C ASP A 37 4.48 8.59 -1.98
N ARG A 38 5.72 8.50 -2.49
CA ARG A 38 6.14 9.17 -3.72
C ARG A 38 5.27 8.81 -4.93
N TYR A 39 4.79 7.57 -4.99
CA TYR A 39 4.00 7.04 -6.11
C TYR A 39 2.49 7.25 -5.95
N VAL A 40 2.02 7.65 -4.76
CA VAL A 40 0.61 7.91 -4.47
C VAL A 40 0.19 9.22 -5.18
N PRO A 41 -0.83 9.20 -6.05
CA PRO A 41 -1.29 10.41 -6.73
C PRO A 41 -1.83 11.46 -5.76
N ARG A 42 -1.47 12.74 -5.98
CA ARG A 42 -2.13 13.89 -5.34
C ARG A 42 -3.17 14.43 -6.34
N TYR A 43 -4.46 14.28 -6.02
CA TYR A 43 -5.55 14.89 -6.80
C TYR A 43 -6.07 16.12 -6.05
N ARG A 44 -6.77 15.94 -4.91
CA ARG A 44 -7.20 17.01 -4.00
C ARG A 44 -7.36 16.43 -2.61
N GLY A 45 -6.89 17.14 -1.58
CA GLY A 45 -6.81 16.59 -0.23
C GLY A 45 -5.76 15.49 -0.13
N ASP A 46 -5.25 15.29 1.07
CA ASP A 46 -4.04 14.52 1.28
C ASP A 46 -4.37 13.03 1.37
N LEU A 47 -4.65 12.39 0.22
CA LEU A 47 -4.74 10.93 0.12
C LEU A 47 -3.53 10.26 0.81
N ARG A 48 -2.36 10.87 0.66
CA ARG A 48 -1.12 10.52 1.33
C ARG A 48 -1.20 10.65 2.85
N ALA A 49 -1.70 11.77 3.38
CA ALA A 49 -1.87 11.95 4.82
C ALA A 49 -2.98 11.06 5.43
N SER A 50 -3.91 10.58 4.60
CA SER A 50 -4.95 9.63 5.02
C SER A 50 -4.45 8.20 5.19
N ALA A 51 -3.16 7.94 4.92
CA ALA A 51 -2.58 6.62 4.95
C ALA A 51 -2.13 6.24 6.37
N SER A 52 -2.51 5.05 6.81
CA SER A 52 -2.10 4.49 8.09
C SER A 52 -1.64 3.05 7.94
N ALA A 53 -0.58 2.69 8.68
CA ALA A 53 -0.13 1.32 8.79
C ALA A 53 -1.00 0.55 9.78
N THR A 54 -1.52 -0.59 9.37
CA THR A 54 -2.27 -1.52 10.23
C THR A 54 -1.48 -2.83 10.37
N LYS A 55 -1.97 -3.73 11.23
CA LYS A 55 -1.38 -5.08 11.35
C LYS A 55 -1.44 -5.86 10.04
N GLU A 56 -2.37 -5.52 9.15
CA GLU A 56 -2.63 -6.28 7.93
C GLU A 56 -1.96 -5.68 6.69
N GLY A 57 -1.86 -4.35 6.62
CA GLY A 57 -1.28 -3.64 5.49
C GLY A 57 -1.40 -2.13 5.63
N VAL A 58 -1.31 -1.43 4.50
CA VAL A 58 -1.53 0.03 4.46
C VAL A 58 -3.00 0.32 4.16
N LYS A 59 -3.65 1.07 5.04
CA LYS A 59 -5.04 1.52 4.89
C LYS A 59 -5.06 3.00 4.49
N TYR A 60 -5.90 3.34 3.52
CA TYR A 60 -6.19 4.72 3.14
C TYR A 60 -7.63 5.04 3.53
N SER A 61 -7.85 6.02 4.40
CA SER A 61 -9.19 6.35 4.92
C SER A 61 -10.04 7.20 3.96
N ALA A 62 -9.41 7.85 2.97
CA ALA A 62 -10.12 8.68 2.00
C ALA A 62 -11.15 7.87 1.18
N VAL A 63 -12.39 8.37 1.08
CA VAL A 63 -13.52 7.71 0.37
C VAL A 63 -13.18 7.37 -1.08
N TYR A 64 -12.37 8.21 -1.73
CA TYR A 64 -11.96 8.03 -3.13
C TYR A 64 -10.67 7.19 -3.30
N ALA A 65 -10.02 6.75 -2.22
CA ALA A 65 -8.75 6.02 -2.27
C ALA A 65 -8.84 4.75 -3.12
N ARG A 66 -9.90 3.95 -2.94
CA ARG A 66 -10.13 2.71 -3.70
C ARG A 66 -10.18 2.96 -5.20
N ARG A 67 -10.93 3.98 -5.61
CA ARG A 67 -11.07 4.37 -7.01
C ARG A 67 -9.73 4.81 -7.61
N VAL A 68 -8.98 5.60 -6.86
CA VAL A 68 -7.65 6.08 -7.26
C VAL A 68 -6.65 4.92 -7.38
N TYR A 69 -6.72 3.95 -6.47
CA TYR A 69 -5.85 2.77 -6.46
C TYR A 69 -6.10 1.83 -7.63
N TYR A 70 -7.36 1.49 -7.93
CA TYR A 70 -7.67 0.57 -9.03
C TYR A 70 -7.83 1.27 -10.40
N GLY A 71 -8.02 2.59 -10.41
CA GLY A 71 -8.30 3.34 -11.63
C GLY A 71 -9.67 3.02 -12.23
N LYS A 72 -9.90 3.50 -13.46
CA LYS A 72 -11.19 3.39 -14.18
C LYS A 72 -11.66 1.95 -14.48
N LYS A 73 -10.77 0.95 -14.39
CA LYS A 73 -11.07 -0.45 -14.77
C LYS A 73 -11.95 -1.20 -13.75
N ASN A 74 -12.04 -0.73 -12.50
CA ASN A 74 -12.84 -1.38 -11.45
C ASN A 74 -14.07 -0.57 -11.02
N ASP A 75 -14.67 0.19 -11.93
CA ASP A 75 -15.99 0.80 -11.73
C ASP A 75 -17.13 -0.26 -11.65
N LEU A 76 -16.80 -1.56 -11.61
CA LEU A 76 -17.65 -2.75 -11.71
C LEU A 76 -18.61 -3.01 -10.53
N PHE A 77 -18.56 -2.24 -9.44
CA PHE A 77 -19.31 -2.54 -8.21
C PHE A 77 -20.34 -1.48 -7.79
N TYR A 78 -20.59 -0.47 -8.62
CA TYR A 78 -21.55 0.58 -8.29
C TYR A 78 -22.52 0.79 -9.45
N THR A 79 -23.82 0.70 -9.15
CA THR A 79 -24.85 1.29 -10.02
C THR A 79 -24.57 2.78 -10.20
N ASP A 80 -24.97 3.38 -11.33
CA ASP A 80 -24.71 4.81 -11.58
C ASP A 80 -25.28 5.73 -10.48
N LYS A 81 -26.37 5.32 -9.81
CA LYS A 81 -26.92 5.99 -8.64
C LYS A 81 -25.95 5.97 -7.44
N GLN A 82 -25.39 4.81 -7.13
CA GLN A 82 -24.36 4.67 -6.09
C GLN A 82 -23.09 5.45 -6.46
N ARG A 83 -22.70 5.49 -7.74
CA ARG A 83 -21.55 6.31 -8.19
C ARG A 83 -21.74 7.79 -7.91
N ARG A 84 -22.96 8.33 -8.15
CA ARG A 84 -23.28 9.73 -7.80
C ARG A 84 -23.24 9.99 -6.30
N CYS A 85 -23.74 9.06 -5.49
CA CYS A 85 -23.74 9.22 -4.03
C CYS A 85 -22.35 9.08 -3.39
N PHE A 86 -21.55 8.08 -3.79
CA PHE A 86 -20.23 7.82 -3.20
C PHE A 86 -19.12 8.71 -3.75
N PHE A 87 -19.30 9.24 -4.96
CA PHE A 87 -18.35 10.14 -5.59
C PHE A 87 -19.01 11.46 -6.00
N ALA A 88 -19.80 12.07 -5.12
CA ALA A 88 -20.41 13.38 -5.36
C ALA A 88 -19.36 14.45 -5.75
N ASN A 89 -18.14 14.34 -5.21
CA ASN A 89 -17.01 15.23 -5.52
C ASN A 89 -16.11 14.72 -6.67
N LEU A 90 -16.56 13.76 -7.49
CA LEU A 90 -15.75 13.17 -8.54
C LEU A 90 -15.26 14.19 -9.56
N GLU A 91 -16.16 15.05 -10.02
CA GLU A 91 -15.85 16.05 -11.04
C GLU A 91 -14.81 17.04 -10.52
N GLU A 92 -14.86 17.38 -9.24
CA GLU A 92 -13.81 18.18 -8.61
C GLU A 92 -12.48 17.44 -8.56
N ILE A 93 -12.45 16.16 -8.18
CA ILE A 93 -11.22 15.34 -8.15
C ILE A 93 -10.61 15.22 -9.55
N LYS A 94 -11.43 15.13 -10.61
CA LYS A 94 -10.97 15.07 -12.01
C LYS A 94 -10.36 16.39 -12.49
N LYS A 95 -10.74 17.55 -11.94
CA LYS A 95 -10.16 18.86 -12.29
C LYS A 95 -8.67 18.94 -11.99
N TYR A 96 -8.20 18.21 -10.98
CA TYR A 96 -6.80 18.22 -10.59
C TYR A 96 -5.96 17.29 -11.45
N LYS A 97 -4.87 17.83 -11.99
CA LYS A 97 -3.89 17.06 -12.76
C LYS A 97 -3.16 16.09 -11.84
N LYS A 98 -2.96 14.86 -12.32
CA LYS A 98 -2.15 13.84 -11.63
C LYS A 98 -0.72 14.34 -11.48
N THR A 99 -0.14 14.16 -10.30
CA THR A 99 1.29 14.39 -10.09
C THR A 99 2.10 13.51 -11.06
N PRO A 100 3.03 14.07 -11.86
CA PRO A 100 3.90 13.29 -12.72
C PRO A 100 4.61 12.17 -11.94
N GLY A 101 4.78 11.00 -12.55
CA GLY A 101 5.39 9.84 -11.90
C GLY A 101 4.45 9.02 -10.99
N THR A 102 3.25 9.49 -10.67
CA THR A 102 2.25 8.74 -9.87
C THR A 102 1.30 7.95 -10.77
N SER A 103 0.66 6.89 -10.24
CA SER A 103 -0.42 6.19 -10.97
C SER A 103 -1.32 5.38 -10.05
N ALA A 104 -2.41 4.86 -10.63
CA ALA A 104 -3.10 3.71 -10.07
C ALA A 104 -2.13 2.54 -9.85
N ARG A 105 -2.43 1.67 -8.88
CA ARG A 105 -1.58 0.55 -8.46
C ARG A 105 -0.15 0.98 -8.12
N TRP A 106 -0.03 1.98 -7.23
CA TRP A 106 1.26 2.49 -6.78
C TRP A 106 2.12 1.41 -6.07
N ASP A 107 1.49 0.36 -5.52
CA ASP A 107 2.14 -0.86 -5.04
C ASP A 107 3.06 -1.51 -6.09
N LYS A 108 2.69 -1.42 -7.37
CA LYS A 108 3.45 -1.99 -8.48
C LYS A 108 4.58 -1.09 -8.96
N LYS A 109 4.53 0.21 -8.65
CA LYS A 109 5.56 1.18 -9.06
C LYS A 109 6.81 1.13 -8.21
N VAL A 110 6.70 0.63 -6.99
CA VAL A 110 7.86 0.46 -6.12
C VAL A 110 8.84 -0.52 -6.77
N PRO A 111 10.13 -0.14 -6.93
CA PRO A 111 11.16 -1.02 -7.47
C PRO A 111 11.30 -2.32 -6.68
N ALA A 112 11.69 -3.40 -7.36
CA ALA A 112 11.90 -4.69 -6.71
C ALA A 112 12.97 -4.61 -5.60
N GLU A 113 14.04 -3.83 -5.81
CA GLU A 113 15.09 -3.59 -4.81
C GLU A 113 14.54 -3.01 -3.51
N THR A 114 13.69 -1.99 -3.59
CA THR A 114 13.04 -1.39 -2.42
C THR A 114 12.13 -2.39 -1.71
N LYS A 115 11.41 -3.25 -2.45
CA LYS A 115 10.59 -4.30 -1.85
C LYS A 115 11.43 -5.35 -1.10
N LYS A 116 12.65 -5.66 -1.57
CA LYS A 116 13.58 -6.53 -0.83
C LYS A 116 13.99 -5.90 0.49
N GLN A 117 14.22 -4.58 0.52
CA GLN A 117 14.57 -3.85 1.73
C GLN A 117 13.47 -3.94 2.80
N TRP A 118 12.20 -3.99 2.40
CA TRP A 118 11.09 -4.20 3.35
C TRP A 118 11.22 -5.53 4.11
N GLY A 119 11.63 -6.59 3.42
CA GLY A 119 11.89 -7.90 4.04
C GLY A 119 13.05 -7.84 5.05
N ILE A 120 14.12 -7.10 4.71
CA ILE A 120 15.26 -6.89 5.62
C ILE A 120 14.82 -6.13 6.87
N VAL A 121 14.02 -5.07 6.72
CA VAL A 121 13.46 -4.32 7.85
C VAL A 121 12.57 -5.21 8.72
N ALA A 122 11.77 -6.08 8.10
CA ALA A 122 10.96 -7.06 8.81
C ALA A 122 11.82 -8.02 9.66
N LEU A 123 12.89 -8.56 9.08
CA LEU A 123 13.83 -9.47 9.75
C LEU A 123 14.52 -8.79 10.93
N ARG A 124 15.03 -7.57 10.73
CA ARG A 124 15.65 -6.77 11.80
C ARG A 124 14.68 -6.50 12.95
N ALA A 125 13.44 -6.11 12.64
CA ALA A 125 12.41 -5.86 13.66
C ALA A 125 11.92 -7.15 14.36
N MET A 126 12.07 -8.30 13.71
CA MET A 126 11.91 -9.61 14.32
C MET A 126 13.05 -9.97 15.29
N GLY A 127 14.20 -9.27 15.23
CA GLY A 127 15.39 -9.62 15.99
C GLY A 127 16.27 -10.67 15.29
N VAL A 128 16.02 -10.91 14.00
CA VAL A 128 16.86 -11.75 13.16
C VAL A 128 17.83 -10.82 12.44
N ASN A 129 19.13 -11.05 12.60
CA ASN A 129 20.14 -10.31 11.86
C ASN A 129 20.28 -10.95 10.47
N PRO A 130 19.94 -10.23 9.37
CA PRO A 130 19.96 -10.74 8.02
C PRO A 130 21.36 -10.76 7.39
#